data_AF-A0A7W7EMZ8-F1
#
_entry.id   AF-A0A7W7EMZ8-F1
#
_cell.length_a   1.000
_cell.length_b   1.000
_cell.length_c   1.000
_cell.angle_alpha   90.00
_cell.angle_beta   90.00
_cell.angle_gamma   90.00
#
_symmetry.space_group_name_H-M   'P 1'
#
loop_
_entity.id
_entity.type
_entity.pdbx_description
1 polymer ?
#
loop_
_entity_poly.entity_id
_entity_poly.type
_entity_poly.pdbx_seq_one_letter_code
_entity_poly.pdbx_strand_id
1 'polypeptide(L)'
;MRSSNPRPLLATMEAARRQIHQHLELVHRQIAGRAERLTVTQKAKSRSHRRGRSNWTPSDEELFREHLDRLTFERRREIEALSRKLARQDQALAAFREKLGENVGRVAA
;
A
#
# COMPACT_ATOMS: atom_id res chain seq x y z
N MET A 1 18.36 21.72 -31.30
CA MET A 1 17.24 21.23 -30.47
C MET A 1 17.64 19.89 -29.88
N ARG A 2 17.75 19.75 -28.55
CA ARG A 2 18.09 18.45 -27.94
C ARG A 2 16.90 17.52 -28.13
N SER A 3 17.09 16.43 -28.89
CA SER A 3 16.20 15.28 -28.86
C SER A 3 16.20 14.73 -27.42
N SER A 4 15.24 15.17 -26.62
CA SER A 4 15.09 14.72 -25.24
C SER A 4 14.81 13.23 -25.26
N ASN A 5 15.83 12.42 -24.98
CA ASN A 5 15.67 10.98 -24.81
C ASN A 5 14.61 10.77 -23.71
N PRO A 6 13.47 10.13 -24.01
CA PRO A 6 12.36 10.03 -23.06
C PRO A 6 12.58 8.95 -22.00
N ARG A 7 13.60 8.09 -22.16
CA ARG A 7 13.89 6.96 -21.26
C ARG A 7 14.16 7.37 -19.80
N PRO A 8 14.99 8.40 -19.50
CA PRO A 8 15.24 8.83 -18.12
C PRO A 8 13.98 9.36 -17.42
N LEU A 9 13.11 10.05 -18.15
CA LEU A 9 11.85 10.55 -17.62
C LEU A 9 10.89 9.39 -17.29
N LEU A 10 10.76 8.43 -18.21
CA LEU A 10 9.96 7.21 -17.97
C LEU A 10 10.45 6.45 -16.73
N ALA A 11 11.76 6.23 -16.61
CA ALA A 11 12.35 5.56 -15.45
C ALA A 11 12.06 6.30 -14.13
N THR A 12 12.06 7.64 -14.16
CA THR A 12 11.75 8.49 -13.00
C THR A 12 10.28 8.36 -12.59
N MET A 13 9.36 8.38 -13.56
CA MET A 13 7.92 8.19 -13.29
C MET A 13 7.64 6.79 -12.74
N GLU A 14 8.29 5.75 -13.27
CA GLU A 14 8.17 4.39 -12.74
C GLU A 14 8.73 4.24 -11.32
N ALA A 15 9.83 4.91 -11.02
CA ALA A 15 10.37 4.95 -9.66
C ALA A 15 9.41 5.63 -8.68
N ALA A 16 8.83 6.77 -9.06
CA ALA A 16 7.83 7.47 -8.26
C ALA A 16 6.59 6.61 -8.00
N ARG A 17 6.11 5.88 -9.02
CA ARG A 17 5.01 4.91 -8.88
C ARG A 17 5.37 3.81 -7.87
N ARG A 18 6.56 3.19 -7.98
CA ARG A 18 7.02 2.15 -7.06
C ARG A 18 7.10 2.66 -5.62
N GLN A 19 7.58 3.88 -5.42
CA GLN A 19 7.65 4.48 -4.08
C GLN A 19 6.26 4.65 -3.45
N ILE A 20 5.27 5.13 -4.21
CA ILE A 20 3.89 5.28 -3.70
C ILE A 20 3.30 3.91 -3.34
N HIS A 21 3.50 2.91 -4.19
CA HIS A 21 3.04 1.55 -3.93
C HIS A 21 3.70 0.96 -2.69
N GLN A 22 5.02 1.08 -2.55
CA GLN A 22 5.75 0.61 -1.37
C GLN A 22 5.28 1.31 -0.08
N HIS A 23 4.96 2.61 -0.17
CA HIS A 23 4.41 3.34 0.97
C HIS A 23 3.03 2.80 1.36
N LEU A 24 2.15 2.55 0.39
CA LEU A 24 0.84 1.97 0.66
C LEU A 24 0.96 0.59 1.34
N GLU A 25 1.83 -0.27 0.84
CA GLU A 25 2.13 -1.58 1.44
C GLU A 25 2.66 -1.46 2.87
N LEU A 26 3.55 -0.49 3.11
CA LEU A 26 4.09 -0.24 4.46
C LEU A 26 2.98 0.17 5.43
N VAL A 27 2.07 1.06 5.02
CA VAL A 27 0.93 1.47 5.84
C VAL A 27 0.05 0.27 6.20
N HIS A 28 -0.29 -0.58 5.22
CA HIS A 28 -1.09 -1.79 5.49
C HIS A 28 -0.38 -2.75 6.46
N ARG A 29 0.93 -2.97 6.29
CA ARG A 29 1.72 -3.81 7.21
C ARG A 29 1.78 -3.22 8.62
N GLN A 30 1.91 -1.91 8.75
CA GLN A 30 1.93 -1.24 10.05
C GLN A 30 0.59 -1.35 10.77
N ILE A 31 -0.53 -1.25 10.03
CA ILE A 31 -1.88 -1.45 10.57
C ILE A 31 -2.01 -2.88 11.09
N ALA A 32 -1.71 -3.88 10.25
CA ALA A 32 -1.80 -5.29 10.63
C ALA A 32 -0.93 -5.63 11.84
N GLY A 33 0.35 -5.24 11.83
CA GLY A 33 1.27 -5.49 12.94
C GLY A 33 0.86 -4.75 14.23
N ARG A 34 0.20 -3.60 14.13
CA ARG A 34 -0.35 -2.91 15.32
C ARG A 34 -1.62 -3.60 15.83
N ALA A 35 -2.52 -4.04 14.96
CA ALA A 35 -3.70 -4.80 15.35
C ALA A 35 -3.31 -6.12 16.06
N GLU A 36 -2.30 -6.83 15.53
CA GLU A 36 -1.77 -8.04 16.14
C GLU A 36 -1.22 -7.78 17.54
N ARG A 37 -0.36 -6.76 17.71
CA ARG A 37 0.20 -6.39 19.03
C ARG A 37 -0.87 -6.03 20.05
N LEU A 38 -1.92 -5.31 19.63
CA LEU A 38 -3.03 -4.98 20.52
C LEU A 38 -3.78 -6.26 20.96
N THR A 39 -4.05 -7.16 20.03
CA THR A 39 -4.71 -8.45 20.30
C THR A 39 -3.89 -9.29 21.26
N VAL A 40 -2.58 -9.46 21.00
CA VAL A 40 -1.66 -10.21 21.86
C VAL A 40 -1.58 -9.61 23.26
N THR A 41 -1.53 -8.28 23.37
CA THR A 41 -1.47 -7.59 24.66
C THR A 41 -2.76 -7.77 25.46
N GLN A 42 -3.92 -7.63 24.83
CA GLN A 42 -5.21 -7.85 25.49
C GLN A 42 -5.38 -9.31 25.92
N LYS A 43 -5.02 -10.25 25.04
CA LYS A 43 -4.98 -11.68 25.35
C LYS A 43 -4.07 -12.01 26.53
N ALA A 44 -2.86 -11.44 26.58
CA ALA A 44 -1.92 -11.65 27.68
C ALA A 44 -2.51 -11.17 29.02
N LYS A 45 -3.21 -10.03 29.04
CA LYS A 45 -3.94 -9.53 30.22
C LYS A 45 -5.09 -10.46 30.63
N SER A 46 -5.82 -11.03 29.69
CA SER A 46 -6.89 -12.01 29.99
C SER A 46 -6.34 -13.33 30.53
N ARG A 47 -5.16 -13.76 30.06
CA ARG A 47 -4.48 -14.99 30.52
C ARG A 47 -3.80 -14.87 31.88
N SER A 48 -3.31 -13.69 32.26
CA SER A 48 -2.85 -13.49 33.65
C SER A 48 -3.99 -13.75 34.65
N HIS A 49 -5.24 -13.56 34.22
CA HIS A 49 -6.46 -13.94 34.95
C HIS A 49 -6.91 -15.40 34.76
N ARG A 50 -6.52 -16.09 33.67
CA ARG A 50 -6.91 -17.47 33.36
C ARG A 50 -5.71 -18.29 32.88
N ARG A 51 -5.11 -19.10 33.77
CA ARG A 51 -4.06 -20.07 33.40
C ARG A 51 -4.65 -21.16 32.50
N GLY A 52 -4.51 -21.03 31.18
CA GLY A 52 -4.96 -22.05 30.22
C GLY A 52 -4.55 -21.79 28.77
N ARG A 53 -3.77 -22.74 28.23
CA ARG A 53 -3.29 -23.03 26.85
C ARG A 53 -3.16 -21.94 25.76
N SER A 54 -2.10 -22.16 24.97
CA SER A 54 -1.46 -21.24 24.02
C SER A 54 -1.88 -21.43 22.55
N ASN A 55 -3.15 -21.19 22.19
CA ASN A 55 -3.54 -21.12 20.77
C ASN A 55 -4.28 -19.80 20.46
N TRP A 56 -4.18 -19.32 19.21
CA TRP A 56 -5.05 -18.25 18.67
C TRP A 56 -6.47 -18.79 18.60
N THR A 57 -7.41 -18.10 19.25
CA THR A 57 -8.81 -18.53 19.35
C THR A 57 -9.67 -17.73 18.37
N PRO A 58 -10.89 -18.22 18.03
CA PRO A 58 -11.83 -17.43 17.23
C PRO A 58 -12.15 -16.05 17.84
N SER A 59 -12.18 -15.94 19.17
CA SER A 59 -12.35 -14.66 19.87
C SER A 59 -11.13 -13.73 19.69
N ASP A 60 -9.91 -14.28 19.64
CA ASP A 60 -8.72 -13.48 19.32
C ASP A 60 -8.77 -12.97 17.87
N GLU A 61 -9.26 -13.80 16.93
CA GLU A 61 -9.43 -13.42 15.53
C GLU A 61 -10.47 -12.28 15.37
N GLU A 62 -11.56 -12.32 16.12
CA GLU A 62 -12.55 -11.25 16.14
C GLU A 62 -11.98 -9.94 16.69
N LEU A 63 -11.27 -10.00 17.82
CA LEU A 63 -10.60 -8.83 18.40
C LEU A 63 -9.52 -8.25 17.47
N PHE A 64 -8.78 -9.12 16.77
CA PHE A 64 -7.82 -8.70 15.76
C PHE A 64 -8.49 -7.96 14.60
N ARG A 65 -9.59 -8.51 14.06
CA ARG A 65 -10.37 -7.85 13.00
C ARG A 65 -10.94 -6.50 13.45
N GLU A 66 -11.47 -6.41 14.66
CA GLU A 66 -11.96 -5.14 15.23
C GLU A 66 -10.84 -4.09 15.30
N HIS A 67 -9.65 -4.49 15.76
CA HIS A 67 -8.49 -3.60 15.78
C HIS A 67 -8.02 -3.20 14.39
N LEU A 68 -8.02 -4.15 13.45
CA LEU A 68 -7.64 -3.90 12.06
C LEU A 68 -8.59 -2.90 11.41
N ASP A 69 -9.90 -3.08 11.60
CA ASP A 69 -10.93 -2.19 11.06
C ASP A 69 -10.82 -0.79 11.67
N ARG A 70 -10.67 -0.70 12.99
CA ARG A 70 -10.49 0.58 13.69
C ARG A 70 -9.25 1.32 13.19
N LEU A 71 -8.09 0.66 13.12
CA LEU A 71 -6.84 1.28 12.69
C LEU A 71 -6.87 1.66 11.21
N THR A 72 -7.52 0.83 10.38
CA THR A 72 -7.76 1.14 8.96
C THR A 72 -8.65 2.36 8.81
N PHE A 73 -9.70 2.48 9.64
CA PHE A 73 -10.56 3.65 9.66
C PHE A 73 -9.80 4.92 10.08
N GLU A 74 -8.99 4.85 11.13
CA GLU A 74 -8.15 5.96 11.59
C GLU A 74 -7.17 6.44 10.49
N ARG A 75 -6.65 5.51 9.67
CA ARG A 75 -5.73 5.80 8.56
C ARG A 75 -6.38 5.93 7.19
N ARG A 76 -7.71 5.86 7.11
CA ARG A 76 -8.46 5.80 5.84
C ARG A 76 -8.11 6.93 4.89
N ARG A 77 -8.03 8.17 5.39
CA ARG A 77 -7.72 9.35 4.57
C ARG A 77 -6.35 9.28 3.92
N GLU A 78 -5.36 8.74 4.62
CA GLU A 78 -3.99 8.57 4.11
C GLU A 78 -3.95 7.48 3.03
N ILE A 79 -4.57 6.32 3.31
CA ILE A 79 -4.70 5.22 2.35
C ILE A 79 -5.37 5.72 1.07
N GLU A 80 -6.52 6.38 1.18
CA GLU A 80 -7.24 6.93 0.03
C GLU A 80 -6.40 7.96 -0.75
N ALA A 81 -5.66 8.82 -0.06
CA ALA A 81 -4.79 9.80 -0.71
C ALA A 81 -3.66 9.13 -1.50
N LEU A 82 -3.01 8.11 -0.93
CA LEU A 82 -1.96 7.33 -1.59
C LEU A 82 -2.53 6.54 -2.78
N SER A 83 -3.68 5.88 -2.64
CA SER A 83 -4.35 5.16 -3.72
C SER A 83 -4.73 6.08 -4.88
N ARG A 84 -5.29 7.27 -4.60
CA ARG A 84 -5.58 8.26 -5.64
C ARG A 84 -4.32 8.76 -6.34
N LYS A 85 -3.23 8.96 -5.59
CA LYS A 85 -1.94 9.38 -6.15
C LYS A 85 -1.36 8.30 -7.06
N LEU A 86 -1.46 7.03 -6.66
CA LEU A 86 -1.03 5.89 -7.46
C LEU A 86 -1.83 5.79 -8.76
N ALA A 87 -3.16 5.88 -8.70
CA ALA A 87 -4.02 5.84 -9.89
C ALA A 87 -3.68 6.96 -10.90
N ARG A 88 -3.41 8.18 -10.41
CA ARG A 88 -2.98 9.29 -11.28
C ARG A 88 -1.62 9.05 -11.92
N GLN A 89 -0.68 8.44 -11.19
CA GLN A 89 0.64 8.07 -11.74
C GLN A 89 0.51 6.96 -12.79
N ASP A 90 -0.36 5.99 -12.56
CA ASP A 90 -0.63 4.91 -13.52
C ASP A 90 -1.23 5.45 -14.83
N GLN A 91 -2.19 6.39 -14.72
CA GLN A 91 -2.76 7.07 -15.89
C GLN A 91 -1.71 7.90 -16.65
N ALA A 92 -0.88 8.67 -15.93
CA ALA A 92 0.16 9.47 -16.55
C ALA A 92 1.22 8.60 -17.25
N LEU A 93 1.63 7.49 -16.63
CA LEU A 93 2.55 6.52 -17.23
C LEU A 93 1.96 5.85 -18.47
N ALA A 94 0.68 5.45 -18.43
CA ALA A 94 0.00 4.85 -19.57
C ALA A 94 -0.04 5.81 -20.76
N ALA A 95 -0.51 7.06 -20.56
CA ALA A 95 -0.54 8.08 -21.59
C ALA A 95 0.85 8.45 -22.13
N PHE A 96 1.88 8.43 -21.27
CA PHE A 96 3.25 8.68 -21.70
C PHE A 96 3.80 7.55 -22.58
N ARG A 97 3.53 6.28 -22.21
CA ARG A 97 3.93 5.10 -23.00
C ARG A 97 3.22 5.03 -24.35
N GLU A 98 1.94 5.37 -24.40
CA GLU A 98 1.15 5.47 -25.64
C GLU A 98 1.77 6.48 -26.60
N LYS A 99 2.02 7.71 -26.14
CA LYS A 99 2.68 8.76 -26.94
C LYS A 99 4.06 8.34 -27.45
N LEU A 100 4.82 7.59 -26.66
CA LEU A 100 6.10 7.04 -27.10
C LEU A 100 5.93 5.98 -28.19
N GLY A 101 4.94 5.10 -28.06
CA GLY A 101 4.61 4.10 -29.07
C GLY A 101 4.15 4.72 -30.39
N GLU A 102 3.26 5.72 -30.33
CA GLU A 102 2.80 6.49 -31.50
C GLU A 102 3.96 7.21 -32.20
N ASN A 103 4.89 7.80 -31.43
CA ASN A 103 6.05 8.48 -31.98
C ASN A 103 7.02 7.49 -32.67
N VAL A 104 7.20 6.29 -32.13
CA VAL A 104 8.01 5.23 -32.77
C VAL A 104 7.34 4.77 -34.07
N GLY A 105 6.02 4.61 -34.10
CA GLY A 105 5.27 4.26 -35.30
C GLY A 105 5.32 5.33 -36.39
N ARG A 106 5.28 6.62 -36.02
CA ARG A 106 5.40 7.75 -36.96
C ARG A 106 6.80 7.89 -37.58
N VAL A 107 7.86 7.55 -36.84
CA VAL A 107 9.25 7.60 -37.36
C VAL A 107 9.56 6.42 -38.28
N ALA A 108 8.81 5.32 -38.17
CA ALA A 108 8.99 4.11 -38.98
C ALA A 108 8.16 4.08 -40.28
N ALA A 109 7.32 5.09 -40.53
CA ALA A 109 6.47 5.24 -41.72
C ALA A 109 7.02 6.36 -42.63
#